data_AF-A0A7J2MCK5-F1
#
_entry.id   AF-A0A7J2MCK5-F1
#
_cell.length_a   1.000
_cell.length_b   1.000
_cell.length_c   1.000
_cell.angle_alpha   90.00
_cell.angle_beta   90.00
_cell.angle_gamma   90.00
#
_symmetry.space_group_name_H-M   'P 1'
#
loop_
_entity.id
_entity.type
_entity.pdbx_description
1 polymer ?
#
loop_
_entity_poly.entity_id
_entity_poly.type
_entity_poly.pdbx_seq_one_letter_code
_entity_poly.pdbx_strand_id
1 'polypeptide(L)'
;MVNTEKLKRLKMALPLIGIGIFVYIVQDIGPEKIYEALMNIDPVLMAISFLIFFPRITLSTYKWQLVAKTQGIEVGLPTMIQINIIGLFYGTITPSGLGDWMRIFYLKEESGDCFGKCTSNVIIDQFIELFSLFILALFGSLLIIEYFPGILVALLCCGAFFAFIIFLFEEKKRGKRLLRMVYDIFVPERLKQKVAAEFDAFYHGIPPLTKLVIPFLIAVFCYALFFVQIYIVALSFSI
;
A
#
# COMPACT_ATOMS: atom_id res chain seq x y z
N MET A 1 4.51 -8.60 32.53
CA MET A 1 3.20 -9.14 32.09
C MET A 1 2.31 -7.97 31.69
N VAL A 2 2.00 -7.81 30.41
CA VAL A 2 1.08 -6.74 29.95
C VAL A 2 -0.30 -7.04 30.52
N ASN A 3 -0.86 -6.10 31.27
CA ASN A 3 -2.14 -6.25 31.94
C ASN A 3 -3.26 -6.32 30.88
N THR A 4 -3.70 -7.54 30.56
CA THR A 4 -4.65 -7.87 29.49
C THR A 4 -6.00 -7.16 29.66
N GLU A 5 -6.39 -6.83 30.90
CA GLU A 5 -7.55 -5.97 31.23
C GLU A 5 -7.41 -4.55 30.67
N LYS A 6 -6.24 -3.90 30.84
CA LYS A 6 -5.99 -2.55 30.31
C LYS A 6 -6.03 -2.53 28.79
N LEU A 7 -5.48 -3.57 28.15
CA LEU A 7 -5.48 -3.71 26.69
C LEU A 7 -6.92 -3.87 26.15
N LYS A 8 -7.77 -4.64 26.86
CA LYS A 8 -9.18 -4.84 26.49
C LYS A 8 -9.98 -3.54 26.62
N ARG A 9 -9.79 -2.78 27.70
CA ARG A 9 -10.42 -1.46 27.89
C ARG A 9 -9.96 -0.44 26.86
N LEU A 10 -8.66 -0.42 26.52
CA LEU A 10 -8.12 0.46 25.48
C LEU A 10 -8.71 0.15 24.10
N LYS A 11 -8.79 -1.14 23.73
CA LYS A 11 -9.40 -1.58 22.46
C LYS A 11 -10.89 -1.22 22.37
N MET A 12 -11.59 -1.17 23.49
CA MET A 12 -13.01 -0.80 23.56
C MET A 12 -13.22 0.72 23.61
N ALA A 13 -12.28 1.48 24.18
CA ALA A 13 -12.33 2.95 24.24
C ALA A 13 -11.95 3.61 22.91
N LEU A 14 -11.05 3.00 22.12
CA LEU A 14 -10.55 3.59 20.89
C LEU A 14 -11.65 3.86 19.83
N PRO A 15 -12.60 2.94 19.56
CA PRO A 15 -13.72 3.23 18.67
C PRO A 15 -14.64 4.34 19.20
N LEU A 16 -14.84 4.41 20.53
CA LEU A 16 -15.66 5.45 21.15
C LEU A 16 -15.03 6.83 21.01
N ILE A 17 -13.70 6.92 21.13
CA ILE A 17 -12.96 8.15 20.85
C ILE A 17 -13.12 8.55 19.38
N GLY A 18 -13.00 7.60 18.45
CA GLY A 18 -13.21 7.84 17.01
C GLY A 18 -14.62 8.34 16.70
N ILE A 19 -15.65 7.71 17.27
CA ILE A 19 -17.05 8.14 17.15
C ILE A 19 -17.25 9.52 17.79
N GLY A 20 -16.65 9.77 18.96
CA GLY A 20 -16.73 11.07 19.63
C GLY A 20 -16.11 12.20 18.79
N ILE A 21 -14.93 11.97 18.21
CA ILE A 21 -14.28 12.90 17.28
C ILE A 21 -15.15 13.10 16.03
N PHE A 22 -15.70 12.03 15.46
CA PHE A 22 -16.58 12.12 14.30
C PHE A 22 -17.83 12.97 14.58
N VAL A 23 -18.52 12.72 15.70
CA VAL A 23 -19.69 13.50 16.13
C VAL A 23 -19.31 14.96 16.38
N TYR A 24 -18.17 15.20 17.04
CA TYR A 24 -17.65 16.55 17.25
C TYR A 24 -17.41 17.28 15.92
N ILE A 25 -16.75 16.66 14.96
CA ILE A 25 -16.48 17.24 13.63
C ILE A 25 -17.79 17.53 12.89
N VAL A 26 -18.76 16.60 12.93
CA VAL A 26 -20.07 16.80 12.29
C VAL A 26 -20.83 17.98 12.91
N GLN A 27 -20.78 18.13 14.23
CA GLN A 27 -21.41 19.24 14.93
C GLN A 27 -20.69 20.58 14.68
N ASP A 28 -19.36 20.57 14.64
CA ASP A 28 -18.53 21.76 14.38
C ASP A 28 -18.73 22.30 12.96
N ILE A 29 -18.77 21.41 11.95
CA ILE A 29 -19.06 21.79 10.57
C ILE A 29 -20.51 22.28 10.43
N GLY A 30 -21.44 21.62 11.13
CA GLY A 30 -22.88 21.83 11.03
C GLY A 30 -23.52 20.78 10.11
N PRO A 31 -24.45 19.94 10.61
CA PRO A 31 -25.07 18.87 9.82
C PRO A 31 -25.86 19.40 8.63
N GLU A 32 -26.41 20.61 8.71
CA GLU A 32 -27.13 21.26 7.61
C GLU A 32 -26.21 21.52 6.42
N LYS A 33 -24.98 22.02 6.66
CA LYS A 33 -24.00 22.26 5.59
C LYS A 33 -23.55 20.95 4.94
N ILE A 34 -23.39 19.88 5.73
CA ILE A 34 -23.06 18.55 5.20
C ILE A 34 -24.19 18.05 4.31
N TYR A 35 -25.44 18.19 4.76
CA TYR A 35 -26.61 17.80 3.98
C TYR A 35 -26.72 18.60 2.67
N GLU A 36 -26.58 19.92 2.72
CA GLU A 36 -26.57 20.78 1.54
C GLU A 36 -25.44 20.41 0.57
N ALA A 37 -24.23 20.16 1.08
CA ALA A 37 -23.10 19.72 0.25
C ALA A 37 -23.39 18.39 -0.45
N LEU A 38 -24.02 17.43 0.23
CA LEU A 38 -24.41 16.15 -0.36
C LEU A 38 -25.51 16.29 -1.43
N MET A 39 -26.46 17.21 -1.24
CA MET A 39 -27.55 17.46 -2.20
C MET A 39 -27.09 18.21 -3.45
N ASN A 40 -26.00 18.96 -3.37
CA ASN A 40 -25.44 19.71 -4.49
C ASN A 40 -24.35 18.95 -5.26
N ILE A 41 -24.14 17.65 -4.98
CA ILE A 41 -23.17 16.84 -5.73
C ILE A 41 -23.60 16.74 -7.19
N ASP A 42 -22.69 17.05 -8.11
CA ASP A 42 -22.88 16.75 -9.54
C ASP A 42 -22.83 15.22 -9.77
N PRO A 43 -23.96 14.57 -10.13
CA PRO A 43 -24.02 13.12 -10.30
C PRO A 43 -23.20 12.64 -11.51
N VAL A 44 -22.98 13.49 -12.52
CA VAL A 44 -22.19 13.16 -13.71
C VAL A 44 -20.71 13.09 -13.33
N LEU A 45 -20.20 14.08 -12.60
CA LEU A 45 -18.82 14.06 -12.11
C LEU A 45 -18.58 12.89 -11.15
N MET A 46 -19.54 12.62 -10.26
CA MET A 46 -19.46 11.46 -9.38
C MET A 46 -19.42 10.14 -10.18
N ALA A 47 -20.26 9.97 -11.20
CA ALA A 47 -20.26 8.79 -12.06
C ALA A 47 -18.94 8.64 -12.83
N ILE A 48 -18.39 9.73 -13.37
CA ILE A 48 -17.08 9.72 -14.05
C ILE A 48 -15.99 9.27 -13.07
N SER A 49 -15.97 9.82 -11.86
CA SER A 49 -15.01 9.44 -10.83
C SER A 49 -15.10 7.95 -10.48
N PHE A 50 -16.32 7.41 -10.39
CA PHE A 50 -16.56 5.99 -10.17
C PHE A 50 -16.07 5.15 -11.36
N LEU A 51 -16.29 5.59 -12.59
CA LEU A 51 -15.83 4.87 -13.78
C LEU A 51 -14.30 4.81 -13.88
N ILE A 52 -13.57 5.81 -13.40
CA ILE A 52 -12.09 5.81 -13.34
C ILE A 52 -11.54 4.71 -12.40
N PHE A 53 -12.32 4.28 -11.41
CA PHE A 53 -11.91 3.22 -10.49
C PHE A 53 -11.58 1.90 -11.21
N PHE A 54 -12.38 1.48 -12.19
CA PHE A 54 -12.21 0.21 -12.90
C PHE A 54 -10.91 0.09 -13.72
N PRO A 55 -10.55 1.05 -14.60
CA PRO A 55 -9.27 1.00 -15.29
C PRO A 55 -8.12 1.15 -14.31
N ARG A 56 -8.26 1.95 -13.24
CA ARG A 56 -7.22 2.12 -12.21
C ARG A 56 -6.91 0.81 -11.48
N ILE A 57 -7.92 0.09 -10.99
CA ILE A 57 -7.73 -1.19 -10.30
C ILE A 57 -7.21 -2.26 -11.24
N THR A 58 -7.70 -2.30 -12.49
CA THR A 58 -7.23 -3.23 -13.51
C THR A 58 -5.75 -3.00 -13.83
N LEU A 59 -5.35 -1.73 -13.99
CA LEU A 59 -3.98 -1.36 -14.33
C LEU A 59 -3.01 -1.59 -13.17
N SER A 60 -3.40 -1.25 -11.93
CA SER A 60 -2.64 -1.57 -10.72
C SER A 60 -2.47 -3.10 -10.55
N THR A 61 -3.51 -3.87 -10.85
CA THR A 61 -3.42 -5.35 -10.80
C THR A 61 -2.55 -5.91 -11.93
N TYR A 62 -2.65 -5.37 -13.15
CA TYR A 62 -1.79 -5.76 -14.26
C TYR A 62 -0.32 -5.49 -13.95
N LYS A 63 -0.01 -4.32 -13.40
CA LYS A 63 1.31 -3.97 -12.90
C LYS A 63 1.81 -5.00 -11.89
N TRP A 64 1.00 -5.33 -10.90
CA TRP A 64 1.34 -6.36 -9.91
C TRP A 64 1.61 -7.72 -10.57
N GLN A 65 0.81 -8.11 -11.56
CA GLN A 65 1.03 -9.33 -12.35
C GLN A 65 2.37 -9.30 -13.12
N LEU A 66 2.81 -8.15 -13.64
CA LEU A 66 4.13 -8.05 -14.26
C LEU A 66 5.23 -8.39 -13.26
N VAL A 67 5.12 -7.90 -12.01
CA VAL A 67 6.05 -8.27 -10.93
C VAL A 67 5.99 -9.78 -10.68
N ALA A 68 4.79 -10.35 -10.54
CA ALA A 68 4.61 -11.80 -10.33
C ALA A 68 5.27 -12.64 -11.43
N LYS A 69 5.09 -12.26 -12.70
CA LYS A 69 5.72 -12.92 -13.85
C LYS A 69 7.24 -12.84 -13.82
N THR A 70 7.82 -11.72 -13.38
CA THR A 70 9.29 -11.62 -13.26
C THR A 70 9.88 -12.54 -12.20
N GLN A 71 9.06 -12.96 -11.24
CA GLN A 71 9.43 -13.90 -10.18
C GLN A 71 9.06 -15.35 -10.55
N GLY A 72 8.51 -15.59 -11.74
CA GLY A 72 8.03 -16.90 -12.18
C GLY A 72 6.80 -17.38 -11.41
N ILE A 73 5.93 -16.45 -10.97
CA ILE A 73 4.61 -16.76 -10.42
C ILE A 73 3.61 -16.62 -11.56
N GLU A 74 2.97 -17.73 -11.95
CA GLU A 74 2.07 -17.78 -13.11
C GLU A 74 0.61 -17.81 -12.67
N VAL A 75 0.00 -16.63 -12.55
CA VAL A 75 -1.44 -16.47 -12.28
C VAL A 75 -2.06 -15.53 -13.30
N GLY A 76 -3.21 -15.92 -13.85
CA GLY A 76 -3.95 -15.14 -14.85
C GLY A 76 -4.43 -13.78 -14.33
N LEU A 77 -4.58 -12.81 -15.22
CA LEU A 77 -4.98 -11.44 -14.82
C LEU A 77 -6.37 -11.39 -14.16
N PRO A 78 -7.40 -12.13 -14.64
CA PRO A 78 -8.70 -12.16 -13.97
C PRO A 78 -8.63 -12.63 -12.51
N THR A 79 -7.87 -13.71 -12.26
CA THR A 79 -7.64 -14.22 -10.90
C THR A 79 -6.87 -13.20 -10.05
N MET A 80 -5.82 -12.58 -10.61
CA MET A 80 -5.10 -11.51 -9.90
C MET A 80 -6.02 -10.34 -9.53
N ILE A 81 -6.94 -9.93 -10.41
CA ILE A 81 -7.93 -8.88 -10.13
C ILE A 81 -8.85 -9.32 -8.99
N GLN A 82 -9.34 -10.56 -8.98
CA GLN A 82 -10.15 -11.10 -7.88
C GLN A 82 -9.40 -11.05 -6.55
N ILE A 83 -8.14 -11.52 -6.53
CA ILE A 83 -7.29 -11.46 -5.34
C ILE A 83 -7.11 -10.02 -4.87
N ASN A 84 -6.90 -9.07 -5.78
CA ASN A 84 -6.71 -7.66 -5.43
C ASN A 84 -8.00 -7.03 -4.87
N ILE A 85 -9.17 -7.35 -5.43
CA ILE A 85 -10.47 -6.88 -4.90
C ILE A 85 -10.72 -7.44 -3.50
N ILE A 86 -10.41 -8.72 -3.27
CA ILE A 86 -10.50 -9.32 -1.92
C ILE A 86 -9.56 -8.60 -0.95
N GLY A 87 -8.32 -8.31 -1.38
CA GLY A 87 -7.36 -7.54 -0.59
C GLY A 87 -7.89 -6.15 -0.24
N LEU A 88 -8.46 -5.43 -1.22
CA LEU A 88 -9.07 -4.11 -1.03
C LEU A 88 -10.24 -4.15 -0.04
N PHE A 89 -11.10 -5.16 -0.12
CA PHE A 89 -12.21 -5.35 0.81
C PHE A 89 -11.69 -5.53 2.24
N TYR A 90 -10.75 -6.46 2.45
CA TYR A 90 -10.14 -6.66 3.77
C TYR A 90 -9.41 -5.39 4.24
N GLY A 91 -8.75 -4.65 3.34
CA GLY A 91 -8.04 -3.41 3.66
C GLY A 91 -8.97 -2.31 4.16
N THR A 92 -10.23 -2.32 3.72
CA THR A 92 -11.25 -1.35 4.14
C THR A 92 -11.80 -1.66 5.55
N ILE A 93 -11.96 -2.95 5.88
CA ILE A 93 -12.54 -3.37 7.17
C ILE A 93 -11.49 -3.64 8.25
N THR A 94 -10.22 -3.82 7.89
CA THR A 94 -9.13 -4.08 8.83
C THR A 94 -8.27 -2.83 9.05
N PRO A 95 -7.96 -2.47 10.30
CA PRO A 95 -7.02 -1.40 10.57
C PRO A 95 -5.61 -1.78 10.07
N SER A 96 -4.82 -0.75 9.72
CA SER A 96 -3.40 -0.88 9.34
C SER A 96 -3.11 -1.53 7.99
N GLY A 97 -4.09 -1.61 7.08
CA GLY A 97 -3.86 -2.14 5.73
C GLY A 97 -3.61 -3.64 5.70
N LEU A 98 -4.13 -4.39 6.69
CA LEU A 98 -3.90 -5.83 6.78
C LEU A 98 -4.43 -6.62 5.57
N GLY A 99 -5.41 -6.06 4.86
CA GLY A 99 -5.98 -6.65 3.65
C GLY A 99 -4.98 -6.86 2.52
N ASP A 100 -3.96 -6.01 2.38
CA ASP A 100 -2.94 -6.24 1.35
C ASP A 100 -2.12 -7.51 1.62
N TRP A 101 -1.93 -7.87 2.90
CA TRP A 101 -1.24 -9.11 3.26
C TRP A 101 -2.09 -10.35 3.00
N MET A 102 -3.43 -10.23 2.96
CA MET A 102 -4.31 -11.35 2.61
C MET A 102 -4.05 -11.86 1.19
N ARG A 103 -3.62 -10.98 0.28
CA ARG A 103 -3.25 -11.31 -1.10
C ARG A 103 -2.17 -12.40 -1.17
N ILE A 104 -1.31 -12.51 -0.17
CA ILE A 104 -0.25 -13.54 -0.11
C ILE A 104 -0.86 -14.94 -0.05
N PHE A 105 -1.88 -15.14 0.79
CA PHE A 105 -2.50 -16.46 1.00
C PHE A 105 -3.22 -16.93 -0.26
N TYR A 106 -4.02 -16.04 -0.86
CA TYR A 106 -4.74 -16.35 -2.10
C TYR A 106 -3.78 -16.53 -3.29
N LEU A 107 -2.71 -15.71 -3.38
CA LEU A 107 -1.72 -15.88 -4.43
C LEU A 107 -1.00 -17.23 -4.30
N LYS A 108 -0.66 -17.65 -3.08
CA LYS A 108 -0.08 -18.96 -2.80
C LYS A 108 -1.02 -20.10 -3.18
N GLU A 109 -2.30 -19.98 -2.85
CA GLU A 109 -3.32 -20.98 -3.17
C GLU A 109 -3.47 -21.16 -4.69
N GLU A 110 -3.57 -20.05 -5.43
CA GLU A 110 -3.76 -20.06 -6.88
C GLU A 110 -2.50 -20.43 -7.68
N SER A 111 -1.32 -20.04 -7.21
CA SER A 111 -0.05 -20.32 -7.91
C SER A 111 0.60 -21.66 -7.53
N GLY A 112 0.28 -22.20 -6.36
CA GLY A 112 1.01 -23.34 -5.78
C GLY A 112 2.44 -23.02 -5.33
N ASP A 113 2.88 -21.75 -5.39
CA ASP A 113 4.21 -21.33 -4.98
C ASP A 113 4.37 -21.31 -3.44
N CYS A 114 5.61 -21.25 -2.98
CA CYS A 114 5.92 -21.14 -1.56
C CYS A 114 5.52 -19.77 -0.98
N PHE A 115 5.17 -19.77 0.32
CA PHE A 115 4.65 -18.59 1.00
C PHE A 115 5.62 -17.42 0.98
N GLY A 116 6.91 -17.67 1.15
CA GLY A 116 7.97 -16.68 1.11
C GLY A 116 8.07 -15.98 -0.24
N LYS A 117 7.95 -16.71 -1.35
CA LYS A 117 7.98 -16.14 -2.71
C LYS A 117 6.75 -15.25 -2.97
N CYS A 118 5.55 -15.70 -2.58
CA CYS A 118 4.32 -14.89 -2.65
C CYS A 118 4.40 -13.65 -1.73
N THR A 119 5.01 -13.77 -0.56
CA THR A 119 5.26 -12.65 0.36
C THR A 119 6.19 -11.63 -0.28
N SER A 120 7.29 -12.08 -0.89
CA SER A 120 8.23 -11.23 -1.64
C SER A 120 7.51 -10.46 -2.74
N ASN A 121 6.67 -11.14 -3.52
CA ASN A 121 5.87 -10.52 -4.55
C ASN A 121 4.97 -9.37 -4.05
N VAL A 122 4.16 -9.63 -3.00
CA VAL A 122 3.28 -8.60 -2.43
C VAL A 122 4.08 -7.46 -1.80
N ILE A 123 5.18 -7.74 -1.09
CA ILE A 123 6.03 -6.69 -0.51
C ILE A 123 6.62 -5.79 -1.60
N ILE A 124 7.15 -6.36 -2.68
CA ILE A 124 7.72 -5.58 -3.78
C ILE A 124 6.63 -4.73 -4.45
N ASP A 125 5.41 -5.24 -4.59
CA ASP A 125 4.28 -4.47 -5.07
C ASP A 125 4.00 -3.23 -4.20
N GLN A 126 3.98 -3.41 -2.88
CA GLN A 126 3.76 -2.33 -1.92
C GLN A 126 4.90 -1.31 -1.89
N PHE A 127 6.15 -1.76 -2.05
CA PHE A 127 7.27 -0.84 -2.22
C PHE A 127 7.13 -0.01 -3.49
N ILE A 128 6.74 -0.62 -4.61
CA ILE A 128 6.51 0.13 -5.85
C ILE A 128 5.43 1.19 -5.65
N GLU A 129 4.29 0.84 -5.05
CA GLU A 129 3.21 1.81 -4.73
C GLU A 129 3.74 2.95 -3.84
N LEU A 130 4.41 2.62 -2.73
CA LEU A 130 4.96 3.59 -1.79
C LEU A 130 5.99 4.52 -2.45
N PHE A 131 6.90 3.99 -3.27
CA PHE A 131 7.90 4.77 -4.00
C PHE A 131 7.27 5.68 -5.06
N SER A 132 6.25 5.20 -5.78
CA SER A 132 5.53 6.01 -6.75
C SER A 132 4.83 7.19 -6.07
N LEU A 133 4.18 6.96 -4.94
CA LEU A 133 3.57 8.03 -4.14
C LEU A 133 4.63 9.00 -3.61
N PHE A 134 5.76 8.49 -3.11
CA PHE A 134 6.86 9.31 -2.62
C PHE A 134 7.41 10.26 -3.70
N ILE A 135 7.59 9.77 -4.92
CA ILE A 135 8.08 10.61 -6.03
C ILE A 135 7.06 11.70 -6.39
N LEU A 136 5.77 11.37 -6.43
CA LEU A 136 4.73 12.37 -6.66
C LEU A 136 4.66 13.40 -5.52
N ALA A 137 4.84 12.98 -4.28
CA ALA A 137 4.91 13.88 -3.13
C ALA A 137 6.13 14.82 -3.22
N LEU A 138 7.28 14.32 -3.68
CA LEU A 138 8.47 15.15 -3.90
C LEU A 138 8.19 16.24 -4.94
N PHE A 139 7.60 15.90 -6.09
CA PHE A 139 7.21 16.89 -7.09
C PHE A 139 6.16 17.87 -6.57
N GLY A 140 5.14 17.39 -5.87
CA GLY A 140 4.11 18.24 -5.27
C GLY A 140 4.69 19.20 -4.23
N SER A 141 5.68 18.77 -3.45
CA SER A 141 6.33 19.63 -2.44
C SER A 141 7.07 20.82 -3.04
N LEU A 142 7.58 20.71 -4.27
CA LEU A 142 8.23 21.81 -4.97
C LEU A 142 7.24 22.93 -5.31
N LEU A 143 5.96 22.60 -5.55
CA LEU A 143 4.92 23.58 -5.86
C LEU A 143 4.50 24.41 -4.64
N ILE A 144 4.72 23.89 -3.43
CA ILE A 144 4.32 24.53 -2.16
C ILE A 144 5.52 24.95 -1.30
N ILE A 145 6.72 24.95 -1.88
CA ILE A 145 7.98 25.17 -1.15
C ILE A 145 8.04 26.53 -0.45
N GLU A 146 7.41 27.56 -1.04
CA GLU A 146 7.35 28.91 -0.48
C GLU A 146 6.55 28.96 0.83
N TYR A 147 5.54 28.10 0.95
CA TYR A 147 4.66 28.04 2.12
C TYR A 147 5.17 27.04 3.17
N PHE A 148 5.69 25.90 2.73
CA PHE A 148 6.05 24.78 3.61
C PHE A 148 7.41 24.14 3.24
N PRO A 149 8.54 24.86 3.37
CA PRO A 149 9.86 24.37 2.96
C PRO A 149 10.31 23.13 3.76
N GLY A 150 9.81 22.95 4.98
CA GLY A 150 10.12 21.79 5.81
C GLY A 150 9.65 20.45 5.22
N ILE A 151 8.60 20.46 4.38
CA ILE A 151 8.09 19.24 3.73
C ILE A 151 9.14 18.69 2.75
N LEU A 152 9.77 19.55 1.95
CA LEU A 152 10.80 19.12 1.02
C LEU A 152 11.99 18.50 1.76
N VAL A 153 12.45 19.13 2.86
CA VAL A 153 13.55 18.59 3.67
C VAL A 153 13.21 17.22 4.23
N ALA A 154 12.00 17.06 4.80
CA ALA A 154 11.54 15.77 5.31
C ALA A 154 11.48 14.69 4.21
N LEU A 155 10.98 15.05 3.02
CA LEU A 155 10.94 14.15 1.88
C LEU A 155 12.34 13.79 1.37
N LEU A 156 13.29 14.72 1.35
CA LEU A 156 14.68 14.42 1.00
C LEU A 156 15.34 13.46 2.01
N CYS A 157 15.08 13.62 3.31
CA CYS A 157 15.52 12.66 4.33
C CYS A 157 14.91 11.27 4.11
N CYS A 158 13.61 11.19 3.82
CA CYS A 158 12.95 9.93 3.44
C CYS A 158 13.54 9.34 2.15
N GLY A 159 13.86 10.18 1.17
CA GLY A 159 14.51 9.79 -0.08
C GLY A 159 15.90 9.20 0.14
N ALA A 160 16.69 9.78 1.03
CA ALA A 160 17.99 9.24 1.43
C ALA A 160 17.84 7.87 2.10
N PHE A 161 16.82 7.69 2.95
CA PHE A 161 16.50 6.40 3.56
C PHE A 161 16.10 5.35 2.51
N PHE A 162 15.27 5.72 1.55
CA PHE A 162 14.90 4.85 0.44
C PHE A 162 16.09 4.47 -0.45
N ALA A 163 16.95 5.42 -0.79
CA ALA A 163 18.18 5.17 -1.54
C ALA A 163 19.12 4.23 -0.78
N PHE A 164 19.21 4.39 0.56
CA PHE A 164 19.95 3.47 1.41
C PHE A 164 19.37 2.05 1.39
N ILE A 165 18.04 1.89 1.46
CA ILE A 165 17.40 0.58 1.30
C ILE A 165 17.75 -0.02 -0.07
N ILE A 166 17.59 0.73 -1.16
CA ILE A 166 17.89 0.25 -2.51
C ILE A 166 19.34 -0.23 -2.60
N PHE A 167 20.29 0.58 -2.12
CA PHE A 167 21.72 0.26 -2.09
C PHE A 167 22.03 -1.02 -1.30
N LEU A 168 21.32 -1.26 -0.20
CA LEU A 168 21.50 -2.48 0.61
C LEU A 168 21.01 -3.74 -0.13
N PHE A 169 19.97 -3.62 -0.95
CA PHE A 169 19.37 -4.72 -1.70
C PHE A 169 19.95 -4.92 -3.10
N GLU A 170 20.68 -3.93 -3.62
CA GLU A 170 21.36 -4.00 -4.91
C GLU A 170 22.43 -5.10 -4.93
N GLU A 171 23.24 -5.20 -3.86
CA GLU A 171 24.19 -6.30 -3.73
C GLU A 171 23.53 -7.51 -3.05
N LYS A 172 23.37 -8.61 -3.82
CA LYS A 172 22.79 -9.89 -3.33
C LYS A 172 23.50 -10.49 -2.10
N LYS A 173 24.69 -10.03 -1.72
CA LYS A 173 25.34 -10.46 -0.47
C LYS A 173 24.93 -9.58 0.72
N ARG A 174 24.79 -8.26 0.53
CA ARG A 174 24.43 -7.30 1.59
C ARG A 174 22.99 -7.48 2.03
N GLY A 175 22.06 -7.58 1.08
CA GLY A 175 20.64 -7.80 1.35
C GLY A 175 20.40 -9.08 2.14
N LYS A 176 21.03 -10.20 1.71
CA LYS A 176 20.95 -11.49 2.40
C LYS A 176 21.48 -11.40 3.82
N ARG A 177 22.59 -10.69 4.04
CA ARG A 177 23.22 -10.55 5.36
C ARG A 177 22.34 -9.77 6.32
N LEU A 178 21.74 -8.66 5.88
CA LEU A 178 20.84 -7.85 6.70
C LEU A 178 19.54 -8.59 7.01
N LEU A 179 18.91 -9.18 6.01
CA LEU A 179 17.71 -9.96 6.23
C LEU A 179 17.98 -11.14 7.17
N ARG A 180 19.15 -11.78 7.08
CA ARG A 180 19.56 -12.85 8.00
C ARG A 180 19.75 -12.31 9.42
N MET A 181 20.35 -11.14 9.60
CA MET A 181 20.45 -10.49 10.92
C MET A 181 19.07 -10.23 11.53
N VAL A 182 18.13 -9.69 10.74
CA VAL A 182 16.75 -9.46 11.18
C VAL A 182 16.07 -10.78 11.53
N TYR A 183 16.23 -11.80 10.68
CA TYR A 183 15.72 -13.15 10.91
C TYR A 183 16.25 -13.77 12.20
N ASP A 184 17.56 -13.66 12.47
CA ASP A 184 18.18 -14.23 13.66
C ASP A 184 17.75 -13.52 14.95
N ILE A 185 17.38 -12.24 14.88
CA ILE A 185 16.85 -11.45 16.00
C ILE A 185 15.37 -11.74 16.24
N PHE A 186 14.54 -11.79 15.19
CA PHE A 186 13.09 -11.87 15.32
C PHE A 186 12.51 -13.28 15.32
N VAL A 187 13.21 -14.27 14.74
CA VAL A 187 12.72 -15.65 14.64
C VAL A 187 13.30 -16.50 15.77
N PRO A 188 12.46 -17.02 16.70
CA PRO A 188 12.91 -17.90 17.76
C PRO A 188 13.58 -19.17 17.21
N GLU A 189 14.63 -19.67 17.86
CA GLU A 189 15.38 -20.88 17.45
C GLU A 189 14.48 -22.08 17.10
N ARG A 190 13.36 -22.25 17.80
CA ARG A 190 12.38 -23.33 17.57
C ARG A 190 11.71 -23.28 16.19
N LEU A 191 11.59 -22.10 15.60
CA LEU A 191 10.93 -21.87 14.31
C LEU A 191 11.93 -21.73 13.16
N LYS A 192 13.23 -21.57 13.45
CA LYS A 192 14.24 -21.31 12.41
C LYS A 192 14.27 -22.42 11.34
N GLN A 193 14.24 -23.69 11.74
CA GLN A 193 14.24 -24.79 10.76
C GLN A 193 12.97 -24.82 9.89
N LYS A 194 11.82 -24.38 10.41
CA LYS A 194 10.54 -24.38 9.67
C LYS A 194 10.42 -23.20 8.70
N VAL A 195 11.00 -22.05 9.04
CA VAL A 195 10.86 -20.80 8.28
C VAL A 195 12.06 -20.56 7.36
N ALA A 196 13.19 -21.26 7.55
CA ALA A 196 14.40 -21.06 6.74
C ALA A 196 14.15 -21.21 5.23
N ALA A 197 13.37 -22.22 4.82
CA ALA A 197 13.04 -22.44 3.41
C ALA A 197 12.20 -21.28 2.84
N GLU A 198 11.21 -20.80 3.60
CA GLU A 198 10.37 -19.66 3.21
C GLU A 198 11.17 -18.36 3.15
N PHE A 199 12.08 -18.15 4.10
CA PHE A 199 12.95 -16.99 4.12
C PHE A 199 13.93 -16.98 2.92
N ASP A 200 14.48 -18.13 2.57
CA ASP A 200 15.36 -18.24 1.41
C ASP A 200 14.57 -18.05 0.09
N ALA A 201 13.36 -18.59 0.00
CA ALA A 201 12.45 -18.37 -1.12
C ALA A 201 12.03 -16.89 -1.25
N PHE A 202 11.76 -16.21 -0.14
CA PHE A 202 11.48 -14.78 -0.11
C PHE A 202 12.63 -13.98 -0.71
N TYR A 203 13.85 -14.29 -0.28
CA TYR A 203 15.05 -13.58 -0.71
C TYR A 203 15.36 -13.80 -2.20
N HIS A 204 15.32 -15.05 -2.66
CA HIS A 204 15.56 -15.38 -4.06
C HIS A 204 14.42 -14.92 -4.97
N GLY A 205 13.22 -14.73 -4.40
CA GLY A 205 12.09 -14.15 -5.09
C GLY A 205 12.26 -12.66 -5.41
N ILE A 206 13.19 -11.92 -4.80
CA ILE A 206 13.33 -10.47 -5.07
C ILE A 206 13.80 -10.25 -6.52
N PRO A 207 13.00 -9.61 -7.40
CA PRO A 207 13.37 -9.38 -8.78
C PRO A 207 14.43 -8.27 -8.90
N PRO A 208 15.24 -8.26 -9.97
CA PRO A 208 16.20 -7.18 -10.19
C PRO A 208 15.47 -5.86 -10.47
N LEU A 209 16.02 -4.74 -9.96
CA LEU A 209 15.41 -3.41 -10.07
C LEU A 209 15.14 -2.99 -11.53
N THR A 210 15.97 -3.44 -12.47
CA THR A 210 15.80 -3.15 -13.90
C THR A 210 14.48 -3.70 -14.46
N LYS A 211 13.95 -4.81 -13.91
CA LYS A 211 12.66 -5.38 -14.30
C LYS A 211 11.47 -4.66 -13.65
N LEU A 212 11.72 -3.81 -12.65
CA LEU A 212 10.69 -3.07 -11.92
C LEU A 212 10.41 -1.68 -12.50
N VAL A 213 11.19 -1.21 -13.48
CA VAL A 213 11.00 0.12 -14.11
C VAL A 213 9.62 0.24 -14.75
N ILE A 214 9.18 -0.76 -15.52
CA ILE A 214 7.86 -0.74 -16.16
C ILE A 214 6.73 -0.78 -15.12
N PRO A 215 6.72 -1.73 -14.15
CA PRO A 215 5.78 -1.68 -13.03
C PRO A 215 5.75 -0.33 -12.30
N PHE A 216 6.91 0.29 -12.08
CA PHE A 216 7.00 1.58 -11.43
C PHE A 216 6.35 2.71 -12.24
N LEU A 217 6.61 2.79 -13.55
CA LEU A 217 5.98 3.78 -14.42
C LEU A 217 4.45 3.62 -14.48
N ILE A 218 3.98 2.37 -14.52
CA ILE A 218 2.54 2.08 -14.46
C ILE A 218 1.96 2.53 -13.12
N ALA A 219 2.65 2.30 -11.99
CA ALA A 219 2.20 2.76 -10.67
C ALA A 219 2.11 4.30 -10.58
N VAL A 220 3.12 5.03 -11.08
CA VAL A 220 3.08 6.51 -11.15
C VAL A 220 1.86 6.97 -11.96
N PHE A 221 1.59 6.33 -13.10
CA PHE A 221 0.41 6.65 -13.90
C PHE A 221 -0.90 6.30 -13.19
N CYS A 222 -0.98 5.17 -12.48
CA CYS A 222 -2.13 4.82 -11.64
C CYS A 222 -2.39 5.88 -10.55
N TYR A 223 -1.34 6.39 -9.91
CA TYR A 223 -1.48 7.48 -8.93
C TYR A 223 -1.88 8.80 -9.57
N ALA A 224 -1.38 9.12 -10.77
CA ALA A 224 -1.85 10.29 -11.51
C ALA A 224 -3.37 10.18 -11.78
N LEU A 225 -3.85 9.02 -12.23
CA LEU A 225 -5.29 8.75 -12.38
C LEU A 225 -6.04 8.84 -11.05
N PHE A 226 -5.44 8.37 -9.95
CA PHE A 226 -6.01 8.50 -8.62
C PHE A 226 -6.20 9.95 -8.20
N PHE A 227 -5.19 10.80 -8.41
CA PHE A 227 -5.30 12.24 -8.10
C PHE A 227 -6.29 12.96 -9.01
N VAL A 228 -6.35 12.60 -10.30
CA VAL A 228 -7.41 13.09 -11.21
C VAL A 228 -8.79 12.68 -10.72
N GLN A 229 -8.95 11.44 -10.25
CA GLN A 229 -10.21 10.97 -9.69
C GLN A 229 -10.60 11.77 -8.43
N ILE A 230 -9.65 12.00 -7.51
CA ILE A 230 -9.88 12.85 -6.32
C ILE A 230 -10.29 14.26 -6.74
N TYR A 231 -9.63 14.84 -7.73
CA TYR A 231 -9.94 16.16 -8.23
C TYR A 231 -11.35 16.24 -8.83
N ILE A 232 -11.78 15.23 -9.59
CA ILE A 232 -13.15 15.16 -10.12
C ILE A 232 -14.17 15.02 -8.99
N VAL A 233 -13.85 14.25 -7.93
CA VAL A 233 -14.69 14.17 -6.74
C VAL A 233 -14.79 15.55 -6.08
N ALA A 234 -13.68 16.27 -5.88
CA ALA A 234 -13.70 17.62 -5.31
C ALA A 234 -14.58 18.58 -6.14
N LEU A 235 -14.40 18.57 -7.46
CA LEU A 235 -15.23 19.35 -8.38
C LEU A 235 -16.72 18.99 -8.30
N SER A 236 -17.07 17.73 -8.01
CA SER A 236 -18.47 17.32 -7.83
C SER A 236 -19.13 18.01 -6.64
N PHE A 237 -18.35 18.42 -5.63
CA PHE A 237 -18.80 19.22 -4.50
C PHE A 237 -18.74 20.73 -4.74
N SER A 238 -18.41 21.17 -5.96
CA SER A 238 -18.15 22.57 -6.31
C SER A 238 -17.01 23.22 -5.50
N ILE A 239 -16.00 22.41 -5.14
CA ILE A 239 -14.78 22.82 -4.44
C ILE A 239 -13.59 22.79 -5.41
#